data_AF-A0A2E2Y0M4-F1
#
_entry.id   AF-A0A2E2Y0M4-F1
#
_cell.length_a   1.000
_cell.length_b   1.000
_cell.length_c   1.000
_cell.angle_alpha   90.00
_cell.angle_beta   90.00
_cell.angle_gamma   90.00
#
_symmetry.space_group_name_H-M   'P 1'
#
loop_
_entity.id
_entity.type
_entity.pdbx_description
1 polymer ?
#
loop_
_entity_poly.entity_id
_entity_poly.type
_entity_poly.pdbx_seq_one_letter_code
_entity_poly.pdbx_strand_id
1 'polypeptide(L)'
;MIELLDFFLEPYRTASVLNIVLELIAALFGVVSVFFAKKENILVFPTGIISTGIYVYMLAQWSLYGDLIINIYYTLMSIYGWYMWSKVIDLNDKHIPITRTNLLDKVKAFGIFVFTSIFVIIVYRFYDIMPNELSFSESIIYSYGNLISGDINDIRKVTPFLDTFTTGIFFSAMWLMANKKLENWTLWIIGNIVSIPLYFVKGYGFTGVQYLIFLLLAILGYIEWRKQINNTSSDN
;
A
#
# COMPACT_ATOMS: atom_id res chain seq x y z
N MET A 1 -28.15 11.65 -1.89
CA MET A 1 -27.33 12.50 -0.99
C MET A 1 -27.28 11.91 0.41
N ILE A 2 -28.42 11.55 1.01
CA ILE A 2 -28.50 10.93 2.35
C ILE A 2 -27.84 9.54 2.37
N GLU A 3 -28.19 8.63 1.43
CA GLU A 3 -27.58 7.29 1.37
C GLU A 3 -26.05 7.30 1.17
N LEU A 4 -25.55 8.22 0.34
CA LEU A 4 -24.11 8.40 0.15
C LEU A 4 -23.44 8.85 1.44
N LEU A 5 -24.03 9.83 2.14
CA LEU A 5 -23.51 10.31 3.40
C LEU A 5 -23.54 9.20 4.47
N ASP A 6 -24.62 8.42 4.53
CA ASP A 6 -24.75 7.29 5.44
C ASP A 6 -23.69 6.24 5.20
N PHE A 7 -23.38 5.89 3.95
CA PHE A 7 -22.29 4.97 3.61
C PHE A 7 -20.94 5.43 4.18
N PHE A 8 -20.61 6.72 4.08
CA PHE A 8 -19.36 7.24 4.63
C PHE A 8 -19.37 7.28 6.16
N LEU A 9 -20.51 7.56 6.80
CA LEU A 9 -20.59 7.72 8.25
C LEU A 9 -20.84 6.40 9.00
N GLU A 10 -21.33 5.37 8.32
CA GLU A 10 -21.69 4.07 8.91
C GLU A 10 -20.56 3.44 9.74
N PRO A 11 -19.30 3.35 9.26
CA PRO A 11 -18.19 2.80 10.05
C PRO A 11 -17.92 3.56 11.36
N TYR A 12 -18.34 4.83 11.46
CA TYR A 12 -18.05 5.70 12.59
C TYR A 12 -19.20 5.81 13.59
N ARG A 13 -20.39 5.25 13.28
CA ARG A 13 -21.56 5.31 14.18
C ARG A 13 -21.31 4.58 15.51
N THR A 14 -20.48 3.54 15.48
CA THR A 14 -20.11 2.72 16.65
C THR A 14 -18.66 2.96 17.10
N ALA A 15 -17.90 3.78 16.39
CA ALA A 15 -16.51 4.07 16.70
C ALA A 15 -16.38 5.02 17.88
N SER A 16 -15.38 4.79 18.74
CA SER A 16 -15.05 5.74 19.80
C SER A 16 -14.44 7.02 19.20
N VAL A 17 -14.63 8.16 19.88
CA VAL A 17 -14.01 9.44 19.48
C VAL A 17 -12.49 9.30 19.33
N LEU A 18 -11.86 8.52 20.23
CA LEU A 18 -10.42 8.25 20.16
C LEU A 18 -10.05 7.54 18.85
N ASN A 19 -10.78 6.51 18.44
CA ASN A 19 -10.49 5.77 17.21
C ASN A 19 -10.66 6.65 15.98
N ILE A 20 -11.68 7.50 15.95
CA ILE A 20 -11.91 8.46 14.85
C ILE A 20 -10.72 9.43 14.74
N VAL A 21 -10.29 10.00 15.86
CA VAL A 21 -9.15 10.94 15.89
C VAL A 21 -7.85 10.25 15.47
N LEU A 22 -7.61 9.04 15.98
CA LEU A 22 -6.44 8.25 15.59
C LEU A 22 -6.43 7.93 14.10
N GLU A 23 -7.56 7.52 13.52
CA GLU A 23 -7.69 7.25 12.09
C GLU A 23 -7.39 8.49 11.25
N LEU A 24 -7.93 9.64 11.63
CA LEU A 24 -7.69 10.91 10.93
C LEU A 24 -6.21 11.32 10.98
N ILE A 25 -5.57 11.19 12.16
CA ILE A 25 -4.14 11.46 12.31
C ILE A 25 -3.33 10.48 11.44
N ALA A 26 -3.63 9.18 11.52
CA ALA A 26 -2.94 8.17 10.74
C ALA A 26 -3.07 8.42 9.24
N ALA A 27 -4.28 8.74 8.75
CA ALA A 27 -4.54 9.04 7.35
C ALA A 27 -3.78 10.29 6.89
N LEU A 28 -3.81 11.37 7.69
CA LEU A 28 -3.10 12.61 7.39
C LEU A 28 -1.59 12.39 7.29
N PHE A 29 -1.00 11.72 8.28
CA PHE A 29 0.43 11.40 8.27
C PHE A 29 0.81 10.48 7.11
N GLY A 30 -0.09 9.57 6.71
CA GLY A 30 0.10 8.73 5.53
C GLY A 30 0.18 9.55 4.23
N VAL A 31 -0.75 10.50 4.04
CA VAL A 31 -0.74 11.42 2.89
C VAL A 31 0.51 12.30 2.88
N VAL A 32 0.88 12.85 4.04
CA VAL A 32 2.10 13.67 4.20
C VAL A 32 3.35 12.85 3.89
N SER A 33 3.42 11.59 4.32
CA SER A 33 4.53 10.68 4.03
C SER A 33 4.70 10.46 2.53
N VAL A 34 3.64 10.12 1.80
CA VAL A 34 3.70 9.93 0.34
C VAL A 34 4.08 11.23 -0.39
N PHE A 35 3.62 12.38 0.11
CA PHE A 35 4.03 13.67 -0.42
C PHE A 35 5.54 13.93 -0.23
N PHE A 36 6.11 13.57 0.91
CA PHE A 36 7.57 13.63 1.11
C PHE A 36 8.32 12.62 0.26
N ALA A 37 7.78 11.41 0.05
CA ALA A 37 8.36 10.42 -0.85
C ALA A 37 8.49 10.98 -2.28
N LYS A 38 7.43 11.62 -2.78
CA LYS A 38 7.41 12.31 -4.08
C LYS A 38 8.56 13.32 -4.19
N LYS A 39 8.78 14.11 -3.14
CA LYS A 39 9.84 15.13 -3.08
C LYS A 39 11.24 14.58 -2.78
N GLU A 40 11.39 13.25 -2.71
CA GLU A 40 12.65 12.60 -2.30
C GLU A 40 13.16 13.10 -0.93
N ASN A 41 12.25 13.46 -0.02
CA ASN A 41 12.59 14.00 1.29
C ASN A 41 12.62 12.89 2.34
N ILE A 42 13.67 12.85 3.16
CA ILE A 42 13.87 11.89 4.25
C ILE A 42 12.73 11.86 5.29
N LEU A 43 11.95 12.94 5.40
CA LEU A 43 10.77 13.01 6.27
C LEU A 43 9.66 12.03 5.90
N VAL A 44 9.73 11.37 4.72
CA VAL A 44 8.86 10.24 4.35
C VAL A 44 8.82 9.17 5.44
N PHE A 45 9.95 8.86 6.07
CA PHE A 45 10.04 7.76 7.02
C PHE A 45 9.46 8.07 8.40
N PRO A 46 9.84 9.16 9.11
CA PRO A 46 9.23 9.46 10.40
C PRO A 46 7.71 9.68 10.29
N THR A 47 7.25 10.34 9.23
CA THR A 47 5.81 10.54 9.01
C THR A 47 5.09 9.23 8.68
N GLY A 48 5.73 8.35 7.89
CA GLY A 48 5.23 7.00 7.60
C GLY A 48 5.12 6.15 8.86
N ILE A 49 6.15 6.12 9.71
CA ILE A 49 6.17 5.35 10.97
C ILE A 49 5.05 5.79 11.91
N ILE A 50 4.80 7.09 12.04
CA ILE A 50 3.70 7.61 12.86
C ILE A 50 2.36 7.10 12.31
N SER A 51 2.14 7.22 11.00
CA SER A 51 0.91 6.75 10.34
C SER A 51 0.70 5.25 10.54
N THR A 52 1.67 4.45 10.15
CA THR A 52 1.56 2.99 10.15
C THR A 52 1.55 2.42 11.56
N GLY A 53 2.26 3.02 12.51
CA GLY A 53 2.22 2.64 13.92
C GLY A 53 0.84 2.82 14.54
N ILE A 54 0.14 3.92 14.21
CA ILE A 54 -1.25 4.13 14.65
C ILE A 54 -2.18 3.09 13.99
N TYR A 55 -2.04 2.84 12.68
CA TYR A 55 -2.84 1.81 12.02
C TYR A 55 -2.58 0.41 12.58
N VAL A 56 -1.34 0.04 12.91
CA VAL A 56 -1.04 -1.24 13.56
C VAL A 56 -1.80 -1.37 14.88
N TYR A 57 -1.80 -0.32 15.71
CA TYR A 57 -2.55 -0.32 16.98
C TYR A 57 -4.05 -0.53 16.76
N MET A 58 -4.65 0.21 15.81
CA MET A 58 -6.09 0.15 15.55
C MET A 58 -6.51 -1.19 14.92
N LEU A 59 -5.78 -1.66 13.90
CA LEU A 59 -6.10 -2.88 13.16
C LEU A 59 -5.91 -4.14 14.02
N ALA A 60 -4.99 -4.10 14.99
CA ALA A 60 -4.84 -5.16 15.98
C ALA A 60 -6.08 -5.31 16.88
N GLN A 61 -6.81 -4.24 17.16
CA GLN A 61 -8.07 -4.30 17.93
C GLN A 61 -9.23 -4.85 17.12
N TRP A 62 -9.22 -4.63 15.79
CA TRP A 62 -10.32 -5.01 14.90
C TRP A 62 -10.11 -6.34 14.18
N SER A 63 -9.04 -7.08 14.49
CA SER A 63 -8.69 -8.36 13.87
C SER A 63 -8.65 -8.31 12.34
N LEU A 64 -8.31 -7.16 11.76
CA LEU A 64 -8.16 -6.96 10.31
C LEU A 64 -6.75 -7.38 9.89
N TYR A 65 -6.52 -8.70 9.82
CA TYR A 65 -5.18 -9.29 9.69
C TYR A 65 -4.43 -8.88 8.42
N GLY A 66 -5.13 -8.70 7.29
CA GLY A 66 -4.52 -8.29 6.02
C GLY A 66 -3.87 -6.92 6.09
N ASP A 67 -4.70 -5.92 6.40
CA ASP A 67 -4.25 -4.54 6.53
C ASP A 67 -3.24 -4.39 7.69
N LEU A 68 -3.38 -5.18 8.76
CA LEU A 68 -2.42 -5.21 9.86
C LEU A 68 -1.02 -5.64 9.39
N ILE A 69 -0.92 -6.73 8.63
CA ILE A 69 0.35 -7.23 8.09
C ILE A 69 1.03 -6.18 7.22
N ILE A 70 0.25 -5.48 6.37
CA ILE A 70 0.76 -4.40 5.54
C ILE A 70 1.37 -3.28 6.38
N ASN A 71 0.65 -2.82 7.42
CA ASN A 71 1.11 -1.71 8.24
C ASN A 71 2.31 -2.07 9.13
N ILE A 72 2.38 -3.31 9.63
CA ILE A 72 3.58 -3.80 10.34
C ILE A 72 4.78 -3.76 9.38
N TYR A 73 4.62 -4.29 8.17
CA TYR A 73 5.70 -4.28 7.18
C TYR A 73 6.12 -2.86 6.78
N TYR A 74 5.18 -1.96 6.53
CA TYR A 74 5.51 -0.56 6.23
C TYR A 74 6.28 0.11 7.36
N THR A 75 5.95 -0.17 8.62
CA THR A 75 6.70 0.35 9.76
C THR A 75 8.15 -0.13 9.73
N LEU A 76 8.37 -1.45 9.57
CA LEU A 76 9.70 -2.05 9.49
C LEU A 76 10.50 -1.53 8.30
N MET A 77 9.86 -1.46 7.12
CA MET A 77 10.49 -0.94 5.91
C MET A 77 10.75 0.55 5.97
N SER A 78 9.95 1.31 6.70
CA SER A 78 10.22 2.73 6.91
C SER A 78 11.47 2.92 7.77
N ILE A 79 11.69 2.08 8.79
CA ILE A 79 12.94 2.08 9.56
C ILE A 79 14.13 1.71 8.66
N TYR A 80 14.00 0.65 7.86
CA TYR A 80 15.04 0.25 6.90
C TYR A 80 15.35 1.35 5.87
N GLY A 81 14.31 1.93 5.27
CA GLY A 81 14.44 3.02 4.31
C GLY A 81 15.06 4.26 4.94
N TRP A 82 14.69 4.59 6.18
CA TRP A 82 15.30 5.69 6.91
C TRP A 82 16.79 5.46 7.10
N TYR A 83 17.21 4.26 7.49
CA TYR A 83 18.63 3.91 7.58
C TYR A 83 19.33 4.03 6.21
N MET A 84 18.74 3.50 5.14
CA MET A 84 19.30 3.55 3.79
C MET A 84 19.43 4.97 3.24
N TRP A 85 18.49 5.85 3.55
CA TRP A 85 18.50 7.26 3.11
C TRP A 85 19.35 8.15 4.04
N SER A 86 19.50 7.80 5.32
CA SER A 86 20.32 8.55 6.29
C SER A 86 21.82 8.32 6.12
N LYS A 87 22.24 7.09 5.81
CA LYS A 87 23.67 6.74 5.61
C LYS A 87 24.36 7.52 4.47
N VAL A 88 23.60 8.28 3.71
CA VAL A 88 24.02 9.01 2.50
C VAL A 88 24.37 10.47 2.81
N ILE A 89 24.00 10.98 3.98
CA ILE A 89 24.28 12.38 4.36
C ILE A 89 25.75 12.57 4.78
N ASP A 90 26.53 11.51 4.95
CA ASP A 90 27.89 11.64 5.47
C ASP A 90 29.00 11.61 4.39
N LEU A 91 29.77 12.70 4.38
CA LEU A 91 31.11 12.93 3.81
C LEU A 91 31.30 13.53 2.40
N ASN A 92 30.33 13.60 1.47
CA ASN A 92 30.61 14.16 0.12
C ASN A 92 29.41 14.67 -0.72
N ASP A 93 28.24 14.95 -0.15
CA ASP A 93 27.04 15.44 -0.87
C ASP A 93 26.53 14.56 -2.05
N LYS A 94 27.09 13.36 -2.25
CA LYS A 94 26.63 12.44 -3.30
C LYS A 94 25.40 11.68 -2.83
N HIS A 95 24.24 12.30 -3.08
CA HIS A 95 22.93 11.67 -2.92
C HIS A 95 22.89 10.39 -3.77
N ILE A 96 22.42 9.26 -3.23
CA ILE A 96 22.07 8.09 -4.07
C ILE A 96 21.05 8.60 -5.08
N PRO A 97 21.39 8.65 -6.37
CA PRO A 97 20.49 9.19 -7.35
C PRO A 97 19.31 8.24 -7.50
N ILE A 98 18.16 8.81 -7.84
CA ILE A 98 17.05 8.00 -8.32
C ILE A 98 17.54 7.26 -9.57
N THR A 99 17.30 5.95 -9.60
CA THR A 99 17.71 5.10 -10.73
C THR A 99 16.53 4.32 -11.28
N ARG A 100 16.71 3.80 -12.50
CA ARG A 100 15.82 2.78 -13.07
C ARG A 100 16.17 1.41 -12.49
N THR A 101 15.18 0.53 -12.42
CA THR A 101 15.37 -0.89 -12.07
C THR A 101 16.19 -1.63 -13.11
N ASN A 102 17.15 -2.42 -12.64
CA ASN A 102 17.80 -3.44 -13.47
C ASN A 102 17.06 -4.80 -13.35
N LEU A 103 17.55 -5.83 -14.05
CA LEU A 103 16.95 -7.16 -13.99
C LEU A 103 16.96 -7.76 -12.58
N LEU A 104 18.03 -7.56 -11.82
CA LEU A 104 18.15 -8.06 -10.45
C LEU A 104 17.14 -7.40 -9.51
N ASP A 105 16.91 -6.09 -9.66
CA ASP A 105 15.89 -5.35 -8.91
C ASP A 105 14.49 -5.90 -9.21
N LYS A 106 14.20 -6.18 -10.49
CA LYS A 106 12.91 -6.78 -10.90
C LYS A 106 12.73 -8.18 -10.34
N VAL A 107 13.76 -9.02 -10.37
CA VAL A 107 13.72 -10.37 -9.79
C VAL A 107 13.50 -10.32 -8.27
N LYS A 108 14.18 -9.42 -7.55
CA LYS A 108 13.97 -9.23 -6.11
C LYS A 108 12.56 -8.73 -5.80
N ALA A 109 12.09 -7.71 -6.52
CA ALA A 109 10.73 -7.19 -6.37
C ALA A 109 9.67 -8.27 -6.65
N PHE A 110 9.87 -9.10 -7.69
CA PHE A 110 8.99 -10.22 -7.99
C PHE A 110 9.07 -11.32 -6.91
N GLY A 111 10.26 -11.63 -6.41
CA GLY A 111 10.43 -12.56 -5.28
C GLY A 111 9.69 -12.10 -4.03
N ILE A 112 9.77 -10.80 -3.69
CA ILE A 112 9.02 -10.19 -2.58
C ILE A 112 7.52 -10.30 -2.82
N PHE A 113 7.05 -10.01 -4.04
CA PHE A 113 5.64 -10.11 -4.41
C PHE A 113 5.11 -11.53 -4.18
N VAL A 114 5.81 -12.55 -4.71
CA VAL A 114 5.43 -13.95 -4.60
C VAL A 114 5.47 -14.43 -3.15
N PHE A 115 6.56 -14.16 -2.44
CA PHE A 115 6.71 -14.53 -1.02
C PHE A 115 5.59 -13.95 -0.17
N THR A 116 5.31 -12.66 -0.34
CA THR A 116 4.27 -11.97 0.42
C THR A 116 2.89 -12.51 0.07
N SER A 117 2.61 -12.75 -1.22
CA SER A 117 1.33 -13.32 -1.64
C SER A 117 1.10 -14.69 -1.01
N ILE A 118 2.11 -15.57 -1.01
CA ILE A 118 2.03 -16.89 -0.35
C ILE A 118 1.81 -16.72 1.15
N PHE A 119 2.55 -15.83 1.81
CA PHE A 119 2.40 -15.56 3.23
C PHE A 119 0.99 -15.10 3.59
N VAL A 120 0.43 -14.13 2.86
CA VAL A 120 -0.93 -13.62 3.09
C VAL A 120 -1.98 -14.70 2.85
N ILE A 121 -1.84 -15.52 1.79
CA ILE A 121 -2.74 -16.66 1.54
C ILE A 121 -2.73 -17.62 2.73
N ILE A 122 -1.55 -17.96 3.26
CA ILE A 122 -1.43 -18.85 4.43
C ILE A 122 -2.15 -18.25 5.63
N VAL A 123 -1.92 -16.97 5.92
CA VAL A 123 -2.58 -16.28 7.04
C VAL A 123 -4.09 -16.26 6.85
N TYR A 124 -4.58 -15.91 5.67
CA TYR A 124 -6.02 -15.83 5.38
C TYR A 124 -6.72 -17.18 5.45
N ARG A 125 -6.05 -18.25 5.02
CA ARG A 125 -6.53 -19.63 5.19
C ARG A 125 -6.55 -20.05 6.66
N PHE A 126 -5.52 -19.68 7.43
CA PHE A 126 -5.46 -19.97 8.86
C PHE A 126 -6.58 -19.29 9.68
N TYR A 127 -7.01 -18.09 9.27
CA TYR A 127 -8.10 -17.34 9.92
C TYR A 127 -9.47 -17.52 9.24
N ASP A 128 -9.64 -18.50 8.36
CA ASP A 128 -10.89 -18.78 7.62
C ASP A 128 -11.46 -17.57 6.84
N ILE A 129 -10.59 -16.62 6.46
CA ILE A 129 -10.95 -15.46 5.63
C ILE A 129 -11.03 -15.85 4.15
N MET A 130 -10.23 -16.84 3.73
CA MET A 130 -10.21 -17.40 2.39
C MET A 130 -10.64 -18.87 2.41
N PRO A 131 -11.41 -19.35 1.40
CA PRO A 131 -11.83 -20.75 1.34
C PRO A 131 -10.65 -21.74 1.40
N ASN A 132 -10.69 -22.65 2.37
CA ASN A 132 -9.63 -23.63 2.62
C ASN A 132 -9.71 -24.86 1.70
N GLU A 133 -10.93 -25.23 1.30
CA GLU A 133 -11.20 -26.44 0.49
C GLU A 133 -10.80 -26.30 -0.98
N LEU A 134 -10.60 -25.07 -1.46
CA LEU A 134 -10.29 -24.82 -2.87
C LEU A 134 -8.81 -25.07 -3.16
N SER A 135 -8.53 -25.86 -4.19
CA SER A 135 -7.21 -25.93 -4.81
C SER A 135 -6.82 -24.59 -5.45
N PHE A 136 -5.57 -24.44 -5.89
CA PHE A 136 -5.10 -23.20 -6.52
C PHE A 136 -5.91 -22.86 -7.78
N SER A 137 -6.11 -23.80 -8.70
CA SER A 137 -6.88 -23.58 -9.93
C SER A 137 -8.34 -23.23 -9.65
N GLU A 138 -8.95 -23.92 -8.68
CA GLU A 138 -10.34 -23.64 -8.27
C GLU A 138 -10.46 -22.27 -7.61
N SER A 139 -9.46 -21.85 -6.83
CA SER A 139 -9.40 -20.51 -6.24
C SER A 139 -9.40 -19.42 -7.31
N ILE A 140 -8.68 -19.62 -8.42
CA ILE A 140 -8.65 -18.69 -9.55
C ILE A 140 -10.02 -18.63 -10.25
N ILE A 141 -10.62 -19.80 -10.53
CA ILE A 141 -11.94 -19.88 -11.18
C ILE A 141 -13.01 -19.24 -10.29
N TYR A 142 -13.00 -19.56 -8.99
CA TYR A 142 -13.89 -18.99 -7.98
C TYR A 142 -13.77 -17.46 -7.94
N SER A 143 -12.54 -16.95 -7.86
CA SER A 143 -12.28 -15.51 -7.80
C SER A 143 -12.77 -14.81 -9.07
N TYR A 144 -12.45 -15.36 -10.24
CA TYR A 144 -12.86 -14.79 -11.52
C TYR A 144 -14.38 -14.77 -11.67
N GLY A 145 -15.05 -15.89 -11.39
CA GLY A 145 -16.51 -16.01 -11.52
C GLY A 145 -17.28 -15.04 -10.61
N ASN A 146 -16.86 -14.91 -9.35
CA ASN A 146 -17.49 -13.97 -8.42
C ASN A 146 -17.16 -12.50 -8.76
N LEU A 147 -16.00 -12.21 -9.34
CA LEU A 147 -15.60 -10.85 -9.72
C LEU A 147 -16.43 -10.30 -10.90
N ILE A 148 -16.76 -11.16 -11.87
CA ILE A 148 -17.54 -10.78 -13.06
C ILE A 148 -19.05 -10.98 -12.91
N SER A 149 -19.50 -11.44 -11.74
CA SER A 149 -20.90 -11.77 -11.44
C SER A 149 -21.86 -10.57 -11.61
N GLY A 150 -21.35 -9.35 -11.41
CA GLY A 150 -22.16 -8.12 -11.35
C GLY A 150 -22.88 -7.91 -10.02
N ASP A 151 -22.80 -8.85 -9.07
CA ASP A 151 -23.38 -8.75 -7.73
C ASP A 151 -22.32 -8.29 -6.70
N ILE A 152 -22.65 -7.25 -5.93
CA ILE A 152 -21.71 -6.67 -4.96
C ILE A 152 -21.35 -7.63 -3.83
N ASN A 153 -22.24 -8.53 -3.44
CA ASN A 153 -22.02 -9.52 -2.39
C ASN A 153 -21.05 -10.62 -2.86
N ASP A 154 -21.11 -10.97 -4.14
CA ASP A 154 -20.17 -11.92 -4.73
C ASP A 154 -18.79 -11.27 -4.89
N ILE A 155 -18.72 -10.01 -5.34
CA ILE A 155 -17.46 -9.26 -5.39
C ILE A 155 -16.82 -9.15 -3.99
N ARG A 156 -17.63 -9.00 -2.92
CA ARG A 156 -17.15 -9.00 -1.53
C ARG A 156 -16.39 -10.28 -1.15
N LYS A 157 -16.82 -11.44 -1.65
CA LYS A 157 -16.13 -12.74 -1.39
C LYS A 157 -14.74 -12.81 -2.03
N VAL A 158 -14.49 -12.01 -3.07
CA VAL A 158 -13.20 -11.98 -3.77
C VAL A 158 -12.20 -11.01 -3.13
N THR A 159 -12.66 -10.15 -2.22
CA THR A 159 -11.81 -9.13 -1.58
C THR A 159 -10.53 -9.68 -0.94
N PRO A 160 -10.50 -10.86 -0.29
CA PRO A 160 -9.25 -11.42 0.25
C PRO A 160 -8.22 -11.80 -0.82
N PHE A 161 -8.68 -12.21 -2.01
CA PHE A 161 -7.81 -12.52 -3.15
C PHE A 161 -7.20 -11.23 -3.73
N LEU A 162 -8.01 -10.18 -3.86
CA LEU A 162 -7.54 -8.86 -4.29
C LEU A 162 -6.59 -8.23 -3.27
N ASP A 163 -6.86 -8.40 -1.97
CA ASP A 163 -5.96 -7.98 -0.89
C ASP A 163 -4.60 -8.65 -0.98
N THR A 164 -4.56 -9.96 -1.26
CA THR A 164 -3.30 -10.69 -1.43
C THR A 164 -2.46 -10.06 -2.56
N PHE A 165 -3.11 -9.76 -3.69
CA PHE A 165 -2.47 -9.13 -4.83
C PHE A 165 -1.95 -7.72 -4.49
N THR A 166 -2.80 -6.85 -3.93
CA THR A 166 -2.42 -5.47 -3.58
C THR A 166 -1.32 -5.46 -2.53
N THR A 167 -1.37 -6.33 -1.53
CA THR A 167 -0.33 -6.49 -0.50
C THR A 167 1.02 -6.85 -1.12
N GLY A 168 1.05 -7.83 -2.02
CA GLY A 168 2.28 -8.20 -2.73
C GLY A 168 2.84 -7.02 -3.54
N ILE A 169 1.99 -6.30 -4.28
CA ILE A 169 2.39 -5.13 -5.07
C ILE A 169 3.00 -4.06 -4.16
N PHE A 170 2.35 -3.78 -3.04
CA PHE A 170 2.78 -2.75 -2.11
C PHE A 170 4.08 -3.10 -1.38
N PHE A 171 4.32 -4.36 -1.05
CA PHE A 171 5.59 -4.78 -0.46
C PHE A 171 6.75 -4.55 -1.44
N SER A 172 6.56 -4.97 -2.69
CA SER A 172 7.53 -4.74 -3.77
C SER A 172 7.74 -3.26 -4.06
N ALA A 173 6.66 -2.46 -4.04
CA ALA A 173 6.73 -1.02 -4.22
C ALA A 173 7.53 -0.34 -3.11
N MET A 174 7.26 -0.68 -1.85
CA MET A 174 7.97 -0.14 -0.69
C MET A 174 9.45 -0.48 -0.71
N TRP A 175 9.80 -1.72 -1.06
CA TRP A 175 11.20 -2.13 -1.22
C TRP A 175 11.91 -1.34 -2.32
N LEU A 176 11.28 -1.18 -3.49
CA LEU A 176 11.83 -0.37 -4.58
C LEU A 176 11.97 1.11 -4.20
N MET A 177 11.02 1.65 -3.44
CA MET A 177 11.05 3.03 -2.95
C MET A 177 12.21 3.25 -1.97
N ALA A 178 12.40 2.34 -1.01
CA ALA A 178 13.54 2.39 -0.09
C ALA A 178 14.90 2.36 -0.82
N ASN A 179 14.97 1.71 -1.99
CA ASN A 179 16.15 1.66 -2.86
C ASN A 179 16.18 2.74 -3.96
N LYS A 180 15.33 3.79 -3.87
CA LYS A 180 15.23 4.92 -4.82
C LYS A 180 15.07 4.50 -6.28
N LYS A 181 14.23 3.50 -6.54
CA LYS A 181 13.95 3.00 -7.90
C LYS A 181 12.67 3.61 -8.46
N LEU A 182 12.72 4.25 -9.63
CA LEU A 182 11.56 4.93 -10.23
C LEU A 182 10.32 4.03 -10.41
N GLU A 183 10.52 2.75 -10.77
CA GLU A 183 9.42 1.80 -10.97
C GLU A 183 8.60 1.51 -9.70
N ASN A 184 9.06 1.94 -8.51
CA ASN A 184 8.24 1.92 -7.30
C ASN A 184 6.88 2.61 -7.53
N TRP A 185 6.87 3.76 -8.21
CA TRP A 185 5.65 4.52 -8.46
C TRP A 185 4.70 3.81 -9.41
N THR A 186 5.21 3.05 -10.37
CA THR A 186 4.37 2.20 -11.25
C THR A 186 3.62 1.16 -10.43
N LEU A 187 4.29 0.52 -9.46
CA LEU A 187 3.64 -0.44 -8.56
C LEU A 187 2.62 0.24 -7.65
N TRP A 188 2.93 1.42 -7.09
CA TRP A 188 1.97 2.19 -6.31
C TRP A 188 0.71 2.55 -7.11
N ILE A 189 0.86 2.98 -8.36
CA ILE A 189 -0.26 3.29 -9.25
C ILE A 189 -1.15 2.06 -9.47
N ILE A 190 -0.56 0.91 -9.81
CA ILE A 190 -1.30 -0.34 -10.03
C ILE A 190 -2.04 -0.75 -8.76
N GLY A 191 -1.35 -0.75 -7.62
CA GLY A 191 -1.94 -1.11 -6.33
C GLY A 191 -3.09 -0.19 -5.93
N ASN A 192 -2.94 1.13 -6.13
CA ASN A 192 -3.98 2.10 -5.80
C ASN A 192 -5.21 1.97 -6.71
N ILE A 193 -5.03 1.73 -8.01
CA ILE A 193 -6.15 1.51 -8.95
C ILE A 193 -7.02 0.32 -8.52
N VAL A 194 -6.39 -0.76 -8.04
CA VAL A 194 -7.13 -1.93 -7.53
C VAL A 194 -7.72 -1.65 -6.15
N SER A 195 -7.01 -0.93 -5.29
CA SER A 195 -7.44 -0.66 -3.91
C SER A 195 -8.64 0.28 -3.84
N ILE A 196 -8.78 1.27 -4.73
CA ILE A 196 -9.92 2.21 -4.71
C ILE A 196 -11.27 1.46 -4.71
N PRO A 197 -11.64 0.69 -5.76
CA PRO A 197 -12.92 -0.01 -5.79
C PRO A 197 -13.03 -1.08 -4.69
N LEU A 198 -11.91 -1.72 -4.34
CA LEU A 198 -11.85 -2.72 -3.27
C LEU A 198 -12.33 -2.16 -1.92
N TYR A 199 -11.83 -0.98 -1.51
CA TYR A 199 -12.21 -0.37 -0.23
C TYR A 199 -13.65 0.19 -0.24
N PHE A 200 -14.14 0.65 -1.40
CA PHE A 200 -15.57 0.98 -1.53
C PHE A 200 -16.47 -0.25 -1.36
N VAL A 201 -16.11 -1.38 -1.98
CA VAL A 201 -16.86 -2.64 -1.83
C VAL A 201 -16.84 -3.15 -0.39
N LYS A 202 -15.71 -2.99 0.31
CA LYS A 202 -15.56 -3.33 1.74
C LYS A 202 -16.37 -2.43 2.69
N GLY A 203 -16.90 -1.30 2.22
CA GLY A 203 -17.64 -0.35 3.06
C GLY A 203 -16.76 0.72 3.73
N TYR A 204 -15.48 0.81 3.38
CA TYR A 204 -14.53 1.77 3.95
C TYR A 204 -14.34 2.96 2.99
N GLY A 205 -15.38 3.78 2.86
CA GLY A 205 -15.43 4.88 1.89
C GLY A 205 -14.29 5.90 2.00
N PHE A 206 -13.97 6.36 3.22
CA PHE A 206 -12.88 7.33 3.41
C PHE A 206 -11.51 6.75 3.04
N THR A 207 -11.26 5.48 3.36
CA THR A 207 -10.03 4.79 2.92
C THR A 207 -9.97 4.70 1.40
N GLY A 208 -11.09 4.42 0.73
CA GLY A 208 -11.17 4.46 -0.74
C GLY A 208 -10.81 5.84 -1.32
N VAL A 209 -11.28 6.92 -0.70
CA VAL A 209 -10.91 8.30 -1.06
C VAL A 209 -9.42 8.58 -0.79
N GLN A 210 -8.88 8.07 0.30
CA GLN A 210 -7.44 8.19 0.61
C GLN A 210 -6.58 7.51 -0.46
N TYR A 211 -6.96 6.31 -0.93
CA TYR A 211 -6.29 5.63 -2.04
C TYR A 211 -6.36 6.42 -3.35
N LEU A 212 -7.43 7.18 -3.60
CA LEU A 212 -7.50 8.11 -4.73
C LEU A 212 -6.47 9.24 -4.59
N ILE A 213 -6.30 9.79 -3.39
CA ILE A 213 -5.25 10.79 -3.12
C ILE A 213 -3.86 10.18 -3.35
N PHE A 214 -3.62 8.96 -2.85
CA PHE A 214 -2.37 8.24 -3.08
C PHE A 214 -2.12 7.96 -4.56
N LEU A 215 -3.15 7.64 -5.34
CA LEU A 215 -3.02 7.47 -6.80
C LEU A 215 -2.53 8.75 -7.47
N LEU A 216 -3.15 9.89 -7.15
CA LEU A 216 -2.73 11.19 -7.70
C LEU A 216 -1.29 11.53 -7.30
N LEU A 217 -0.93 11.35 -6.03
CA LEU A 217 0.43 11.57 -5.56
C LEU A 217 1.44 10.62 -6.22
N ALA A 218 1.08 9.36 -6.45
CA ALA A 218 1.95 8.39 -7.11
C ALA A 218 2.21 8.73 -8.58
N ILE A 219 1.19 9.21 -9.30
CA ILE A 219 1.35 9.71 -10.68
C ILE A 219 2.30 10.93 -10.68
N LEU A 220 2.10 11.88 -9.76
CA LEU A 220 2.96 13.05 -9.65
C LEU A 220 4.40 12.67 -9.26
N GLY A 221 4.57 11.71 -8.34
CA GLY A 221 5.86 11.17 -7.92
C GLY A 221 6.62 10.52 -9.08
N TYR A 222 5.93 9.71 -9.90
CA TYR A 222 6.53 9.12 -11.10
C TYR A 222 7.04 10.20 -12.07
N ILE A 223 6.23 11.23 -12.32
CA ILE A 223 6.60 12.32 -13.24
C ILE A 223 7.80 13.10 -12.70
N GLU A 224 7.82 13.44 -11.41
CA GLU A 224 8.89 14.21 -10.78
C GLU A 224 10.21 13.44 -10.76
N TRP A 225 10.19 12.18 -10.31
CA TRP A 225 11.38 11.33 -10.26
C TRP A 225 11.93 11.04 -11.67
N ARG A 226 11.06 10.86 -12.67
CA ARG A 226 11.50 10.71 -14.07
C ARG A 226 12.19 11.96 -14.61
N LYS A 227 11.69 13.16 -14.28
CA LYS A 227 12.33 14.42 -14.68
C LYS A 227 13.71 14.55 -14.06
N GLN A 228 13.86 14.20 -12.79
CA GLN A 228 15.16 14.25 -12.09
C GLN A 228 16.19 13.33 -12.76
N ILE A 229 15.83 12.08 -13.08
CA ILE A 229 16.73 11.14 -13.80
C ILE A 229 17.18 11.71 -15.15
N ASN A 230 16.24 12.29 -15.92
CA ASN A 230 16.54 12.83 -17.24
C ASN A 230 17.50 14.02 -17.17
N ASN A 231 17.31 14.92 -16.20
CA ASN A 231 18.18 16.08 -16.01
C ASN A 231 19.60 15.67 -15.59
N THR A 232 19.74 14.68 -14.69
CA THR A 232 21.06 14.15 -14.32
C THR A 232 21.75 13.44 -15.49
N SER A 233 20.99 12.91 -16.45
CA SER A 233 21.55 12.26 -17.65
C SER A 233 21.98 13.24 -18.74
N SER A 234 21.45 14.48 -18.73
CA SER A 234 21.84 15.53 -19.70
C SER A 234 23.05 16.35 -19.26
N ASP A 235 23.39 16.33 -17.96
CA ASP A 235 24.54 17.05 -17.39
C ASP A 235 25.84 16.21 -17.40
N ASN A 236 25.79 14.95 -17.86
CA ASN A 236 26.93 14.05 -18.04
C ASN A 236 27.17 13.75 -19.52
#